data_AF-A0A142CX99-F1
#
_entry.id   AF-A0A142CX99-F1
#
_cell.length_a   1.000
_cell.length_b   1.000
_cell.length_c   1.000
_cell.angle_alpha   90.00
_cell.angle_beta   90.00
_cell.angle_gamma   90.00
#
_symmetry.space_group_name_H-M   'P 1'
#
loop_
_entity.id
_entity.type
_entity.pdbx_description
1 polymer ?
#
loop_
_entity_poly.entity_id
_entity_poly.type
_entity_poly.pdbx_seq_one_letter_code
_entity_poly.pdbx_strand_id
1 'polypeptide(L)'
;MLRMGCGKKAREEVTPEVREKVKELLSRAELVERGGKVVVFVDGKKVGKLKFMAPVDELEVESVWRGPFGTKVELSWRGRFAGSLLLREGL
;
A
#
# COMPACT_ATOMS: atom_id res chain seq x y z
N MET A 1 -13.45 -14.18 -28.93
CA MET A 1 -13.52 -14.55 -27.50
C MET A 1 -12.85 -13.44 -26.67
N LEU A 2 -13.64 -12.59 -26.02
CA LEU A 2 -13.14 -11.60 -25.05
C LEU A 2 -12.70 -12.34 -23.79
N ARG A 3 -11.42 -12.73 -23.70
CA ARG A 3 -10.82 -13.12 -22.43
C ARG A 3 -10.64 -11.84 -21.61
N MET A 4 -11.67 -11.45 -20.87
CA MET A 4 -11.54 -10.61 -19.67
C MET A 4 -10.79 -11.41 -18.61
N GLY A 5 -9.50 -11.66 -18.85
CA GLY A 5 -8.61 -12.20 -17.84
C GLY A 5 -8.21 -11.06 -16.94
N CYS A 6 -8.66 -11.06 -15.69
CA CYS A 6 -8.04 -10.28 -14.62
C CYS A 6 -6.52 -10.36 -14.79
N GLY A 7 -5.89 -9.25 -15.19
CA GLY A 7 -4.44 -9.21 -15.44
C GLY A 7 -3.72 -9.82 -14.25
N LYS A 8 -2.95 -10.89 -14.49
CA LYS A 8 -2.27 -11.64 -13.44
C LYS A 8 -1.48 -10.64 -12.59
N LYS A 9 -1.86 -10.48 -11.32
CA LYS A 9 -1.06 -9.71 -10.37
C LYS A 9 0.23 -10.49 -10.16
N ALA A 10 1.35 -9.91 -10.57
CA ALA A 10 2.65 -10.49 -10.29
C ALA A 10 3.07 -10.04 -8.89
N ARG A 11 3.44 -10.98 -8.03
CA ARG A 11 4.11 -10.64 -6.78
C ARG A 11 5.52 -10.16 -7.14
N GLU A 12 5.85 -8.94 -6.74
CA GLU A 12 7.21 -8.42 -6.85
C GLU A 12 7.97 -8.73 -5.56
N GLU A 13 9.29 -8.85 -5.70
CA GLU A 13 10.17 -9.00 -4.56
C GLU A 13 10.19 -7.71 -3.74
N VAL A 14 10.16 -7.84 -2.41
CA VAL A 14 10.22 -6.69 -1.51
C VAL A 14 11.69 -6.30 -1.32
N THR A 15 12.19 -5.41 -2.17
CA THR A 15 13.55 -4.88 -2.07
C THR A 15 13.64 -3.75 -1.03
N PRO A 16 14.85 -3.46 -0.48
CA PRO A 16 15.07 -2.30 0.39
C PRO A 16 14.63 -0.98 -0.23
N GLU A 17 14.86 -0.80 -1.53
CA GLU A 17 14.44 0.40 -2.27
C GLU A 17 12.92 0.61 -2.22
N VAL A 18 12.14 -0.47 -2.39
CA VAL A 18 10.68 -0.39 -2.27
C VAL A 18 10.27 -0.02 -0.85
N ARG A 19 10.94 -0.56 0.17
CA ARG A 19 10.65 -0.22 1.58
C ARG A 19 10.90 1.26 1.86
N GLU A 20 12.03 1.80 1.39
CA GLU A 20 12.36 3.21 1.57
C GLU A 20 11.36 4.13 0.87
N LYS A 21 11.01 3.84 -0.39
CA LYS A 21 9.99 4.61 -1.12
C LYS A 21 8.63 4.59 -0.43
N VAL A 22 8.20 3.43 0.06
CA VAL A 22 6.93 3.31 0.80
C VAL A 22 6.99 4.09 2.13
N LYS A 23 8.13 4.06 2.82
CA LYS A 23 8.32 4.84 4.05
C LYS A 23 8.29 6.34 3.79
N GLU A 24 8.93 6.80 2.72
CA GLU A 24 8.87 8.20 2.29
C GLU A 24 7.44 8.63 1.95
N LEU A 25 6.71 7.80 1.19
CA LEU A 25 5.31 8.04 0.86
C LEU A 25 4.42 8.14 2.11
N LEU A 26 4.62 7.24 3.07
CA LEU A 26 3.88 7.26 4.33
C LEU A 26 4.27 8.43 5.22
N SER A 27 5.52 8.90 5.18
CA SER A 27 5.98 10.06 5.96
C SER A 27 5.29 11.36 5.56
N ARG A 28 4.87 11.47 4.30
CA ARG A 28 4.07 12.60 3.80
C ARG A 28 2.58 12.29 3.71
N ALA A 29 2.16 11.11 4.17
CA ALA A 29 0.78 10.68 4.08
C ALA A 29 -0.07 11.27 5.21
N GLU A 30 -1.27 11.69 4.86
CA GLU A 30 -2.31 12.06 5.81
C GLU A 30 -3.16 10.82 6.14
N LEU A 31 -3.16 10.43 7.41
CA LEU A 31 -3.94 9.31 7.93
C LEU A 31 -5.25 9.83 8.53
N VAL A 32 -6.38 9.52 7.90
CA VAL A 32 -7.71 9.97 8.34
C VAL A 32 -8.56 8.80 8.78
N GLU A 33 -8.95 8.76 10.05
CA GLU A 33 -9.87 7.74 10.56
C GLU A 33 -11.31 7.97 10.07
N ARG A 34 -11.92 6.95 9.47
CA ARG A 34 -13.31 6.95 9.03
C ARG A 34 -13.96 5.58 9.25
N GLY A 35 -14.90 5.51 10.18
CA GLY A 35 -15.73 4.32 10.41
C GLY A 35 -14.92 3.08 10.81
N GLY A 36 -13.97 3.24 11.74
CA GLY A 36 -13.11 2.16 12.23
C GLY A 36 -12.03 1.68 11.25
N LYS A 37 -11.71 2.49 10.24
CA LYS A 37 -10.60 2.26 9.30
C LYS A 37 -9.81 3.55 9.14
N VAL A 38 -8.52 3.43 8.87
CA VAL A 38 -7.68 4.59 8.55
C VAL A 38 -7.55 4.69 7.05
N VAL A 39 -7.94 5.82 6.47
CA VAL A 39 -7.77 6.10 5.05
C VAL A 39 -6.45 6.85 4.87
N VAL A 40 -5.61 6.37 3.96
CA VAL A 40 -4.30 6.95 3.68
C VAL A 40 -4.42 7.84 2.46
N PHE A 41 -4.08 9.12 2.63
CA PHE A 41 -3.99 10.09 1.55
C PHE A 41 -2.53 10.51 1.35
N VAL A 42 -2.11 10.65 0.11
CA VAL A 42 -0.80 11.22 -0.25
C VAL A 42 -1.09 12.30 -1.26
N ASP A 43 -0.61 13.52 -1.00
CA ASP A 43 -0.82 14.69 -1.86
C ASP A 43 -2.32 14.92 -2.19
N GLY A 44 -3.19 14.80 -1.18
CA GLY A 44 -4.64 14.92 -1.30
C GLY A 44 -5.35 13.78 -2.04
N LYS A 45 -4.61 12.77 -2.52
CA LYS A 45 -5.18 11.59 -3.22
C LYS A 45 -5.23 10.39 -2.29
N LYS A 46 -6.38 9.72 -2.25
CA LYS A 46 -6.53 8.47 -1.52
C LYS A 46 -5.70 7.38 -2.18
N VAL A 47 -4.67 6.91 -1.49
CA VAL A 47 -3.80 5.82 -1.94
C VAL A 47 -4.12 4.50 -1.26
N GLY A 48 -4.75 4.48 -0.09
CA GLY A 48 -4.92 3.22 0.62
C GLY A 48 -5.85 3.25 1.80
N LYS A 49 -5.91 2.12 2.50
CA LYS A 49 -6.61 1.98 3.78
C LYS A 49 -5.84 1.04 4.70
N LEU A 50 -5.79 1.39 5.98
CA LEU A 50 -5.37 0.54 7.08
C LEU A 50 -6.58 0.12 7.92
N LYS A 51 -6.49 -1.06 8.53
CA LYS A 51 -7.50 -1.62 9.43
C LYS A 51 -7.52 -0.93 10.80
N PHE A 52 -6.40 -0.39 11.22
CA PHE A 52 -6.21 0.30 12.48
C PHE A 52 -5.11 1.35 12.32
N MET A 53 -5.04 2.31 13.26
CA MET A 53 -3.96 3.28 13.30
C MET A 53 -2.69 2.63 13.87
N ALA A 54 -1.58 2.80 13.16
CA ALA A 54 -0.27 2.31 13.56
C ALA A 54 0.77 3.40 13.31
N PRO A 55 1.86 3.43 14.10
CA PRO A 55 2.98 4.34 13.84
C PRO A 55 3.54 4.08 12.44
N VAL A 56 3.69 5.14 11.65
CA VAL A 56 4.17 5.04 10.27
C VAL A 56 5.57 4.44 10.21
N ASP A 57 6.41 4.79 11.18
CA ASP A 57 7.77 4.30 11.36
C ASP A 57 7.87 2.81 11.70
N GLU A 58 6.82 2.22 12.28
CA GLU A 58 6.73 0.78 12.57
C GLU A 58 6.04 -0.04 11.46
N LEU A 59 5.51 0.59 10.40
CA LEU A 59 4.86 -0.13 9.30
C LEU A 59 5.90 -0.79 8.40
N GLU A 60 5.75 -2.09 8.18
CA GLU A 60 6.64 -2.90 7.35
C GLU A 60 5.95 -3.33 6.06
N VAL A 61 6.68 -3.32 4.94
CA VAL A 61 6.16 -3.86 3.66
C VAL A 61 6.19 -5.38 3.71
N GLU A 62 5.01 -5.99 3.72
CA GLU A 62 4.83 -7.44 3.72
C GLU A 62 4.87 -8.02 2.31
N SER A 63 4.24 -7.35 1.34
CA SER A 63 4.18 -7.82 -0.04
C SER A 63 3.88 -6.71 -1.03
N VAL A 64 4.38 -6.86 -2.24
CA VAL A 64 4.19 -5.92 -3.34
C VAL A 64 3.59 -6.68 -4.52
N TRP A 65 2.54 -6.14 -5.12
CA TRP A 65 1.82 -6.76 -6.21
C TRP A 65 1.65 -5.77 -7.35
N ARG A 66 2.23 -6.06 -8.50
CA ARG A 66 2.08 -5.25 -9.70
C ARG A 66 0.88 -5.72 -10.50
N GLY A 67 0.02 -4.78 -10.86
CA GLY A 67 -1.15 -5.05 -11.69
C GLY A 67 -1.42 -3.92 -12.69
N PRO A 68 -2.43 -4.10 -13.56
CA PRO A 68 -2.77 -3.13 -14.59
C PRO A 68 -3.27 -1.77 -14.04
N PHE A 69 -3.60 -1.71 -12.75
CA PHE A 69 -4.11 -0.50 -12.08
C PHE A 69 -3.07 0.16 -11.16
N GLY A 70 -1.82 -0.31 -11.20
CA GLY A 70 -0.73 0.16 -10.36
C GLY A 70 -0.14 -0.94 -9.47
N THR A 71 0.69 -0.52 -8.53
CA THR A 71 1.38 -1.38 -7.56
C THR A 71 0.65 -1.36 -6.23
N LYS A 72 0.15 -2.52 -5.80
CA LYS A 72 -0.45 -2.70 -4.48
C LYS A 72 0.65 -3.08 -3.49
N VAL A 73 0.80 -2.31 -2.43
CA VAL A 73 1.72 -2.59 -1.32
C VAL A 73 0.89 -3.01 -0.11
N GLU A 74 1.21 -4.17 0.45
CA GLU A 74 0.62 -4.67 1.68
C GLU A 74 1.54 -4.35 2.84
N LEU A 75 0.96 -3.78 3.89
CA LEU A 75 1.66 -3.32 5.06
C LEU A 75 1.29 -4.19 6.25
N SER A 76 2.28 -4.49 7.06
CA SER A 76 2.15 -5.21 8.32
C SER A 76 2.68 -4.35 9.46
N TRP A 77 2.16 -4.61 10.67
CA TRP A 77 2.63 -4.04 11.91
C TRP A 77 2.72 -5.14 12.94
N ARG A 78 3.93 -5.37 13.49
CA ARG A 78 4.19 -6.44 14.48
C ARG A 78 3.71 -7.82 14.01
N GLY A 79 3.95 -8.14 12.74
CA GLY A 79 3.54 -9.39 12.11
C GLY A 79 2.03 -9.52 11.85
N ARG A 80 1.26 -8.44 11.97
CA ARG A 80 -0.18 -8.42 11.64
C ARG A 80 -0.43 -7.55 10.42
N PHE A 81 -1.27 -8.04 9.50
CA PHE A 81 -1.71 -7.25 8.35
C PHE A 81 -2.39 -5.95 8.79
N ALA A 82 -1.72 -4.83 8.56
CA ALA A 82 -2.18 -3.50 8.89
C ALA A 82 -3.06 -2.91 7.79
N GLY A 83 -2.76 -3.18 6.52
CA GLY A 83 -3.54 -2.65 5.41
C GLY A 83 -2.86 -2.73 4.07
N SER A 84 -3.36 -1.96 3.11
CA SER A 84 -2.73 -1.88 1.79
C SER A 84 -2.83 -0.50 1.15
N LEU A 85 -1.79 -0.14 0.43
CA LEU A 85 -1.70 1.01 -0.45
C LEU A 85 -1.80 0.56 -1.91
N LEU A 86 -2.31 1.43 -2.77
CA LEU A 86 -2.36 1.28 -4.21
C LEU A 86 -1.71 2.51 -4.84
N LEU A 87 -0.51 2.31 -5.37
CA LEU A 87 0.30 3.33 -6.01
C LEU A 87 0.06 3.25 -7.52
N ARG A 88 -0.46 4.31 -8.12
CA ARG A 88 -0.85 4.32 -9.55
C ARG A 88 0.31 4.65 -10.47
N GLU A 89 1.25 5.47 -10.00
CA GLU A 89 2.55 5.66 -10.63
C GLU A 89 3.47 4.59 -10.05
N GLY A 90 4.26 3.92 -10.90
CA GLY A 90 5.15 2.85 -10.46
C GLY A 90 6.03 3.29 -9.29
N LEU A 91 6.36 2.37 -8.38
CA LEU A 91 7.26 2.62 -7.26
C LEU A 91 8.61 3.12 -7.75
#